data_AF-A0A061E320-F1
#
_entry.id   AF-A0A061E320-F1
#
_cell.length_a   1.000
_cell.length_b   1.000
_cell.length_c   1.000
_cell.angle_alpha   90.00
_cell.angle_beta   90.00
_cell.angle_gamma   90.00
#
_symmetry.space_group_name_H-M   'P 1'
#
loop_
_entity.id
_entity.type
_entity.pdbx_description
1 polymer ?
#
loop_
_entity_poly.entity_id
_entity_poly.type
_entity_poly.pdbx_seq_one_letter_code
_entity_poly.pdbx_strand_id
1 'polypeptide(L)'
;MMQSRFNSLARTLSSATRLRPFSSTIESPTTKPDFPPTLAGLRARLAAESPALTDFIGLQNDNQYSVEVGTKKKPLPKPKWMRESVPGGEKYVQIKKKLRELKLHTVCEEARCPNLGECWSGGETGTATATIMILGDTCTRGCRFCNVKTSRTPPPPDPNEPGNVAEAIASWGLDYVVITSVDRDDLADQGSGHFAETVQKLKALKPNMLIEALVMAKDCAPAGTLTKTSIMLGCGETPDQVVKTMEKVRAAGVDVMTFGQYMRPSKRHMPVSEYITPEAFEKYRTLGMEMVCTDVLF
;
A
#
# COMPACT_ATOMS: atom_id res chain seq x y z
N MET A 1 -43.20 -41.34 23.07
CA MET A 1 -44.35 -40.42 23.11
C MET A 1 -44.46 -39.80 21.72
N MET A 2 -45.53 -40.17 20.98
CA MET A 2 -46.08 -39.59 19.73
C MET A 2 -45.12 -39.39 18.51
N GLN A 3 -45.15 -40.23 17.46
CA GLN A 3 -46.09 -40.26 16.29
C GLN A 3 -46.10 -38.95 15.49
N SER A 4 -46.13 -38.85 14.15
CA SER A 4 -46.28 -39.74 12.98
C SER A 4 -46.10 -38.82 11.73
N ARG A 5 -45.73 -39.24 10.51
CA ARG A 5 -46.56 -39.85 9.42
C ARG A 5 -45.61 -40.09 8.21
N PHE A 6 -45.51 -41.31 7.64
CA PHE A 6 -46.26 -41.82 6.46
C PHE A 6 -46.14 -40.91 5.21
N ASN A 7 -45.86 -41.34 3.96
CA ASN A 7 -45.70 -42.65 3.34
C ASN A 7 -45.11 -42.48 1.91
N SER A 8 -44.32 -43.45 1.47
CA SER A 8 -44.16 -44.06 0.13
C SER A 8 -44.90 -43.48 -1.09
N LEU A 9 -44.19 -43.35 -2.22
CA LEU A 9 -44.64 -43.88 -3.53
C LEU A 9 -43.42 -44.12 -4.46
N ALA A 10 -43.12 -45.40 -4.67
CA ALA A 10 -42.22 -45.88 -5.73
C ALA A 10 -42.98 -46.04 -7.06
N ARG A 11 -42.34 -45.73 -8.19
CA ARG A 11 -42.60 -46.37 -9.48
C ARG A 11 -41.32 -46.42 -10.32
N THR A 12 -40.78 -47.62 -10.37
CA THR A 12 -39.81 -48.15 -11.33
C THR A 12 -40.40 -48.16 -12.74
N LEU A 13 -39.57 -47.96 -13.77
CA LEU A 13 -39.59 -48.76 -14.99
C LEU A 13 -38.25 -48.62 -15.74
N SER A 14 -37.70 -49.79 -16.02
CA SER A 14 -36.40 -50.11 -16.61
C SER A 14 -36.46 -50.07 -18.14
N SER A 15 -35.34 -49.75 -18.80
CA SER A 15 -34.92 -50.50 -20.00
C SER A 15 -33.43 -50.25 -20.33
N ALA A 16 -32.65 -51.32 -20.28
CA ALA A 16 -31.28 -51.44 -20.81
C ALA A 16 -31.29 -51.28 -22.34
N THR A 17 -30.24 -50.84 -23.04
CA THR A 17 -29.09 -51.64 -23.56
C THR A 17 -28.33 -50.65 -24.48
N ARG A 18 -27.01 -50.44 -24.46
CA ARG A 18 -25.93 -51.27 -25.04
C ARG A 18 -24.58 -50.62 -24.75
N LEU A 19 -23.62 -51.47 -24.41
CA LEU A 19 -22.18 -51.19 -24.34
C LEU A 19 -21.60 -50.85 -25.72
N ARG A 20 -20.68 -49.89 -25.77
CA ARG A 20 -19.37 -50.04 -26.43
C ARG A 20 -18.30 -49.25 -25.66
N PRO A 21 -17.09 -49.81 -25.51
CA PRO A 21 -15.99 -49.16 -24.81
C PRO A 21 -15.22 -48.26 -25.78
N PHE A 22 -14.84 -47.07 -25.33
CA PHE A 22 -13.73 -46.35 -25.95
C PHE A 22 -12.78 -45.91 -24.84
N SER A 23 -11.75 -46.73 -24.68
CA SER A 23 -10.47 -46.30 -24.17
C SER A 23 -9.92 -45.27 -25.15
N SER A 24 -9.65 -44.07 -24.65
CA SER A 24 -8.64 -43.19 -25.20
C SER A 24 -8.06 -42.40 -24.05
N THR A 25 -6.99 -42.95 -23.49
CA THR A 25 -5.96 -42.22 -22.78
C THR A 25 -5.62 -40.99 -23.61
N ILE A 26 -6.04 -39.81 -23.15
CA ILE A 26 -5.39 -38.56 -23.52
C ILE A 26 -4.46 -38.28 -22.34
N GLU A 27 -3.25 -38.82 -22.43
CA GLU A 27 -2.13 -38.30 -21.68
C GLU A 27 -1.92 -36.86 -22.13
N SER A 28 -2.19 -35.92 -21.24
CA SER A 28 -1.70 -34.55 -21.38
C SER A 28 -0.28 -34.50 -20.83
N PRO A 29 0.77 -34.30 -21.64
CA PRO A 29 2.09 -34.01 -21.11
C PRO A 29 2.14 -32.51 -20.80
N THR A 30 1.64 -32.13 -19.62
CA THR A 30 2.08 -30.89 -18.98
C THR A 30 2.75 -31.26 -17.67
N THR A 31 3.94 -31.86 -17.79
CA THR A 31 4.94 -31.82 -16.73
C THR A 31 5.23 -30.36 -16.42
N LYS A 32 4.49 -29.81 -15.45
CA LYS A 32 4.90 -28.57 -14.79
C LYS A 32 6.30 -28.83 -14.21
N PRO A 33 7.27 -27.95 -14.45
CA PRO A 33 8.61 -28.11 -13.90
C PRO A 33 8.50 -28.20 -12.36
N ASP A 34 9.05 -29.27 -11.80
CA ASP A 34 8.98 -29.55 -10.37
C ASP A 34 10.07 -28.73 -9.67
N PHE A 35 9.70 -27.56 -9.14
CA PHE A 35 10.64 -26.68 -8.46
C PHE A 35 10.75 -27.10 -6.98
N PRO A 36 11.97 -27.29 -6.46
CA PRO A 36 12.15 -27.70 -5.06
C PRO A 36 11.57 -26.63 -4.11
N PRO A 37 10.97 -26.99 -2.95
CA PRO A 37 10.40 -26.06 -1.97
C PRO A 37 11.50 -25.36 -1.17
N THR A 38 12.43 -24.76 -1.87
CA THR A 38 13.59 -24.03 -1.36
C THR A 38 13.55 -22.61 -1.91
N LEU A 39 14.24 -21.69 -1.26
CA LEU A 39 14.32 -20.30 -1.69
C LEU A 39 14.98 -20.18 -3.09
N ALA A 40 15.85 -21.12 -3.46
CA ALA A 40 16.40 -21.25 -4.81
C ALA A 40 15.37 -21.76 -5.83
N GLY A 41 14.53 -22.73 -5.47
CA GLY A 41 13.45 -23.23 -6.33
C GLY A 41 12.32 -22.22 -6.54
N LEU A 42 11.98 -21.44 -5.52
CA LEU A 42 11.07 -20.30 -5.65
C LEU A 42 11.63 -19.25 -6.61
N ARG A 43 12.92 -18.90 -6.50
CA ARG A 43 13.59 -17.96 -7.43
C ARG A 43 13.58 -18.47 -8.88
N ALA A 44 13.81 -19.77 -9.09
CA ALA A 44 13.80 -20.38 -10.43
C ALA A 44 12.39 -20.42 -11.04
N ARG A 45 11.36 -20.68 -10.22
CA ARG A 45 9.96 -20.65 -10.66
C ARG A 45 9.52 -19.25 -11.06
N LEU A 46 9.86 -18.25 -10.25
CA LEU A 46 9.58 -16.85 -10.54
C LEU A 46 10.32 -16.37 -11.81
N ALA A 47 11.56 -16.80 -12.04
CA ALA A 47 12.27 -16.49 -13.28
C ALA A 47 11.65 -17.12 -14.54
N ALA A 48 10.87 -18.20 -14.39
CA ALA A 48 10.23 -18.92 -15.50
C ALA A 48 8.74 -18.55 -15.71
N GLU A 49 8.06 -18.08 -14.66
CA GLU A 49 6.60 -17.85 -14.65
C GLU A 49 6.20 -16.37 -14.51
N SER A 50 7.13 -15.43 -14.29
CA SER A 50 6.80 -14.00 -14.18
C SER A 50 6.17 -13.40 -15.46
N PRO A 51 5.10 -12.56 -15.36
CA PRO A 51 4.55 -11.85 -16.49
C PRO A 51 5.64 -11.04 -17.18
N ALA A 52 5.68 -11.17 -18.49
CA ALA A 52 6.71 -10.52 -19.29
C ALA A 52 6.29 -9.08 -19.58
N LEU A 53 7.26 -8.23 -19.91
CA LEU A 53 7.05 -6.87 -20.40
C LEU A 53 5.96 -6.79 -21.49
N THR A 54 5.82 -7.84 -22.29
CA THR A 54 4.81 -8.01 -23.33
C THR A 54 3.36 -7.87 -22.81
N ASP A 55 3.10 -8.24 -21.56
CA ASP A 55 1.77 -8.16 -20.94
C ASP A 55 1.34 -6.73 -20.60
N PHE A 56 2.33 -5.82 -20.45
CA PHE A 56 2.12 -4.37 -20.31
C PHE A 56 2.05 -3.68 -21.67
N ILE A 57 2.87 -4.13 -22.64
CA ILE A 57 2.82 -3.64 -24.02
C ILE A 57 1.42 -3.88 -24.63
N GLY A 58 0.74 -4.99 -24.30
CA GLY A 58 -0.65 -5.22 -24.67
C GLY A 58 -1.63 -4.14 -24.18
N LEU A 59 -1.50 -3.69 -22.92
CA LEU A 59 -2.35 -2.60 -22.39
C LEU A 59 -2.04 -1.24 -23.01
N GLN A 60 -0.77 -0.98 -23.31
CA GLN A 60 -0.38 0.24 -24.01
C GLN A 60 -0.92 0.25 -25.44
N ASN A 61 -0.91 -0.90 -26.13
CA ASN A 61 -1.44 -1.04 -27.49
C ASN A 61 -2.99 -0.94 -27.52
N ASP A 62 -3.66 -1.40 -26.46
CA ASP A 62 -5.13 -1.35 -26.35
C ASP A 62 -5.66 -0.07 -25.67
N ASN A 63 -4.82 0.93 -25.38
CA ASN A 63 -5.18 2.17 -24.65
C ASN A 63 -5.86 1.92 -23.28
N GLN A 64 -5.56 0.81 -22.62
CA GLN A 64 -6.16 0.42 -21.34
C GLN A 64 -5.25 0.68 -20.12
N TYR A 65 -4.01 1.10 -20.34
CA TYR A 65 -3.06 1.38 -19.26
C TYR A 65 -3.41 2.63 -18.44
N SER A 66 -3.81 3.70 -19.11
CA SER A 66 -4.03 4.99 -18.47
C SER A 66 -5.05 5.84 -19.22
N VAL A 67 -5.54 6.88 -18.53
CA VAL A 67 -6.42 7.91 -19.08
C VAL A 67 -5.69 9.24 -19.11
N GLU A 68 -5.83 9.95 -20.22
CA GLU A 68 -5.23 11.26 -20.42
C GLU A 68 -5.71 12.29 -19.39
N VAL A 69 -4.78 13.13 -18.94
CA VAL A 69 -5.08 14.29 -18.10
C VAL A 69 -5.37 15.49 -18.99
N GLY A 70 -6.50 16.15 -18.76
CA GLY A 70 -6.84 17.36 -19.50
C GLY A 70 -5.85 18.49 -19.28
N THR A 71 -5.63 19.30 -20.31
CA THR A 71 -4.72 20.45 -20.26
C THR A 71 -5.42 21.69 -19.67
N LYS A 72 -4.65 22.74 -19.36
CA LYS A 72 -5.23 24.04 -18.97
C LYS A 72 -6.22 24.59 -20.01
N LYS A 73 -5.98 24.31 -21.30
CA LYS A 73 -6.83 24.77 -22.42
C LYS A 73 -8.04 23.86 -22.63
N LYS A 74 -7.92 22.58 -22.29
CA LYS A 74 -8.98 21.57 -22.42
C LYS A 74 -9.03 20.72 -21.14
N PRO A 75 -9.66 21.20 -20.06
CA PRO A 75 -9.74 20.47 -18.81
C PRO A 75 -10.60 19.21 -18.99
N LEU A 76 -10.11 18.08 -18.50
CA LEU A 76 -10.84 16.82 -18.42
C LEU A 76 -11.17 16.56 -16.95
N PRO A 77 -12.39 16.09 -16.63
CA PRO A 77 -12.75 15.74 -15.27
C PRO A 77 -11.91 14.55 -14.81
N LYS A 78 -11.66 14.48 -13.49
CA LYS A 78 -11.08 13.27 -12.90
C LYS A 78 -11.99 12.05 -13.18
N PRO A 79 -11.41 10.91 -13.58
CA PRO A 79 -12.09 9.63 -13.62
C PRO A 79 -12.94 9.34 -12.39
N LYS A 80 -14.04 8.60 -12.59
CA LYS A 80 -15.03 8.33 -11.53
C LYS A 80 -14.44 7.51 -10.38
N TRP A 81 -13.57 6.53 -10.68
CA TRP A 81 -12.94 5.65 -9.69
C TRP A 81 -11.96 6.35 -8.74
N MET A 82 -11.56 7.59 -9.03
CA MET A 82 -10.68 8.37 -8.16
C MET A 82 -11.41 9.31 -7.20
N ARG A 83 -12.75 9.26 -7.16
CA ARG A 83 -13.56 10.12 -6.30
C ARG A 83 -13.88 9.37 -5.03
N GLU A 84 -13.37 9.90 -3.92
CA GLU A 84 -13.67 9.37 -2.60
C GLU A 84 -14.81 10.11 -1.91
N SER A 85 -15.38 9.42 -0.92
CA SER A 85 -16.38 9.98 -0.01
C SER A 85 -15.73 10.95 0.99
N VAL A 86 -16.53 11.88 1.53
CA VAL A 86 -16.03 12.86 2.50
C VAL A 86 -15.84 12.16 3.86
N PRO A 87 -14.65 12.26 4.49
CA PRO A 87 -14.40 11.62 5.77
C PRO A 87 -15.33 12.14 6.87
N GLY A 88 -15.87 11.22 7.68
CA GLY A 88 -16.78 11.51 8.79
C GLY A 88 -16.81 10.39 9.84
N GLY A 89 -17.54 10.61 10.94
CA GLY A 89 -17.72 9.64 12.03
C GLY A 89 -17.12 10.06 13.38
N GLU A 90 -17.55 9.38 14.45
CA GLU A 90 -17.16 9.74 15.83
C GLU A 90 -15.67 9.55 16.10
N LYS A 91 -15.07 8.42 15.66
CA LYS A 91 -13.62 8.17 15.77
C LYS A 91 -12.79 9.25 15.06
N TYR A 92 -13.23 9.70 13.88
CA TYR A 92 -12.55 10.77 13.14
C TYR A 92 -12.51 12.07 13.95
N VAL A 93 -13.65 12.48 14.53
CA VAL A 93 -13.73 13.68 15.37
C VAL A 93 -12.85 13.56 16.62
N GLN A 94 -12.82 12.38 17.24
CA GLN A 94 -12.00 12.12 18.43
C GLN A 94 -10.50 12.22 18.14
N ILE A 95 -10.01 11.54 17.09
CA ILE A 95 -8.59 11.59 16.69
C ILE A 95 -8.20 13.01 16.32
N LYS A 96 -9.04 13.72 15.55
CA LYS A 96 -8.80 15.11 15.16
C LYS A 96 -8.70 16.06 16.35
N LYS A 97 -9.54 15.88 17.36
CA LYS A 97 -9.51 16.68 18.60
C LYS A 97 -8.19 16.45 19.35
N LYS A 98 -7.80 15.19 19.55
CA LYS A 98 -6.56 14.84 20.26
C LYS A 98 -5.30 15.33 19.54
N LEU A 99 -5.25 15.23 18.21
CA LEU A 99 -4.14 15.76 17.41
C LEU A 99 -3.90 17.26 17.67
N ARG A 100 -4.98 18.04 17.74
CA ARG A 100 -4.92 19.49 18.01
C ARG A 100 -4.51 19.81 19.45
N GLU A 101 -5.04 19.07 20.41
CA GLU A 101 -4.71 19.23 21.84
C GLU A 101 -3.22 18.99 22.09
N LEU A 102 -2.65 17.98 21.44
CA LEU A 102 -1.26 17.58 21.58
C LEU A 102 -0.32 18.26 20.59
N LYS A 103 -0.83 19.18 19.76
CA LYS A 103 -0.08 19.91 18.70
C LYS A 103 0.70 18.96 17.77
N LEU A 104 0.12 17.81 17.46
CA LEU A 104 0.72 16.81 16.59
C LEU A 104 0.31 17.04 15.13
N HIS A 105 1.23 16.71 14.23
CA HIS A 105 1.01 16.78 12.79
C HIS A 105 0.81 15.38 12.20
N THR A 106 -0.04 15.28 11.18
CA THR A 106 -0.25 14.03 10.44
C THR A 106 -0.10 14.27 8.95
N VAL A 107 0.50 13.31 8.24
CA VAL A 107 0.52 13.35 6.77
C VAL A 107 -0.91 13.32 6.23
N CYS A 108 -1.81 12.63 6.93
CA CYS A 108 -3.22 12.53 6.55
C CYS A 108 -3.86 13.91 6.37
N GLU A 109 -3.66 14.84 7.32
CA GLU A 109 -4.19 16.21 7.25
C GLU A 109 -3.37 17.11 6.32
N GLU A 110 -2.04 17.10 6.44
CA GLU A 110 -1.17 18.01 5.68
C GLU A 110 -1.18 17.70 4.18
N ALA A 111 -1.25 16.42 3.80
CA ALA A 111 -1.31 15.99 2.40
C ALA A 111 -2.73 15.92 1.83
N ARG A 112 -3.77 16.22 2.64
CA ARG A 112 -5.19 16.11 2.25
C ARG A 112 -5.53 14.73 1.71
N CYS A 113 -5.18 13.71 2.50
CA CYS A 113 -5.31 12.32 2.10
C CYS A 113 -6.78 11.94 1.81
N PRO A 114 -7.10 11.34 0.65
CA PRO A 114 -8.45 10.88 0.36
C PRO A 114 -8.90 9.72 1.27
N ASN A 115 -7.96 8.92 1.78
CA ASN A 115 -8.24 7.69 2.54
C ASN A 115 -8.39 7.95 4.06
N LEU A 116 -8.39 9.22 4.49
CA LEU A 116 -8.35 9.58 5.91
C LEU A 116 -9.51 8.97 6.71
N GLY A 117 -10.71 8.96 6.14
CA GLY A 117 -11.91 8.43 6.80
C GLY A 117 -11.83 6.93 7.05
N GLU A 118 -11.37 6.18 6.05
CA GLU A 118 -11.20 4.73 6.14
C GLU A 118 -10.10 4.37 7.15
N CYS A 119 -8.91 4.97 7.02
CA CYS A 119 -7.78 4.68 7.90
C CYS A 119 -8.12 4.92 9.37
N TRP A 120 -8.76 6.05 9.71
CA TRP A 120 -9.03 6.42 11.09
C TRP A 120 -10.25 5.70 11.70
N SER A 121 -11.17 5.21 10.86
CA SER A 121 -12.32 4.42 11.33
C SER A 121 -12.00 2.93 11.46
N GLY A 122 -11.03 2.45 10.67
CA GLY A 122 -10.64 1.05 10.52
C GLY A 122 -11.29 0.34 9.33
N GLY A 123 -12.11 1.05 8.52
CA GLY A 123 -12.76 0.51 7.33
C GLY A 123 -13.53 -0.79 7.59
N GLU A 124 -13.56 -1.68 6.58
CA GLU A 124 -14.17 -3.01 6.66
C GLU A 124 -13.31 -4.01 7.47
N THR A 125 -11.99 -3.76 7.55
CA THR A 125 -11.02 -4.64 8.19
C THR A 125 -10.97 -4.48 9.71
N GLY A 126 -11.64 -3.46 10.25
CA GLY A 126 -11.70 -3.14 11.67
C GLY A 126 -10.41 -2.57 12.27
N THR A 127 -9.30 -2.55 11.52
CA THR A 127 -7.99 -2.13 12.01
C THR A 127 -7.79 -0.63 11.74
N ALA A 128 -7.93 0.19 12.78
CA ALA A 128 -7.68 1.62 12.66
C ALA A 128 -6.18 1.93 12.63
N THR A 129 -5.77 2.82 11.73
CA THR A 129 -4.38 3.25 11.55
C THR A 129 -4.29 4.77 11.37
N ALA A 130 -3.14 5.33 11.74
CA ALA A 130 -2.80 6.71 11.49
C ALA A 130 -1.34 6.84 11.07
N THR A 131 -1.06 7.82 10.22
CA THR A 131 0.31 8.21 9.86
C THR A 131 0.67 9.50 10.57
N ILE A 132 1.55 9.40 11.56
CA ILE A 132 2.00 10.52 12.37
C ILE A 132 3.28 11.09 11.77
N MET A 133 3.29 12.41 11.61
CA MET A 133 4.44 13.15 11.10
C MET A 133 5.13 13.86 12.25
N ILE A 134 6.33 13.41 12.60
CA ILE A 134 7.18 14.02 13.62
C ILE A 134 8.14 15.05 12.99
N LEU A 135 8.84 15.81 13.82
CA LEU A 135 9.77 16.89 13.45
C LEU A 135 9.07 18.11 12.81
N GLY A 136 7.78 18.28 13.09
CA GLY A 136 6.95 19.39 12.64
C GLY A 136 6.34 19.21 11.24
N ASP A 137 5.83 20.31 10.68
CA ASP A 137 5.08 20.35 9.42
C ASP A 137 5.83 21.03 8.25
N THR A 138 7.09 21.40 8.48
CA THR A 138 7.89 22.22 7.58
C THR A 138 9.20 21.52 7.25
N CYS A 139 9.34 21.13 5.99
CA CYS A 139 10.47 20.39 5.44
C CYS A 139 11.59 21.30 4.94
N THR A 140 12.84 20.88 5.10
CA THR A 140 14.01 21.57 4.51
C THR A 140 14.08 21.41 2.98
N ARG A 141 13.39 20.41 2.43
CA ARG A 141 13.36 20.10 1.00
C ARG A 141 12.06 20.52 0.34
N GLY A 142 12.15 20.87 -0.95
CA GLY A 142 11.04 21.35 -1.77
C GLY A 142 10.64 20.37 -2.87
N CYS A 143 10.21 19.16 -2.51
CA CYS A 143 9.78 18.14 -3.47
C CYS A 143 8.59 18.63 -4.32
N ARG A 144 8.71 18.58 -5.65
CA ARG A 144 7.69 19.16 -6.57
C ARG A 144 6.32 18.48 -6.54
N PHE A 145 6.22 17.33 -5.91
CA PHE A 145 4.99 16.55 -5.73
C PHE A 145 4.39 16.70 -4.31
N CYS A 146 5.18 17.14 -3.33
CA CYS A 146 4.82 17.09 -1.92
C CYS A 146 4.09 18.37 -1.49
N ASN A 147 3.02 18.23 -0.69
CA ASN A 147 2.22 19.36 -0.20
C ASN A 147 2.69 19.93 1.15
N VAL A 148 3.69 19.31 1.77
CA VAL A 148 4.26 19.75 3.05
C VAL A 148 4.90 21.13 2.90
N LYS A 149 4.83 21.97 3.93
CA LYS A 149 5.43 23.31 3.91
C LYS A 149 6.94 23.20 3.76
N THR A 150 7.57 24.21 3.18
CA THR A 150 9.00 24.18 2.89
C THR A 150 9.68 25.42 3.43
N SER A 151 10.75 25.25 4.20
CA SER A 151 11.62 26.34 4.67
C SER A 151 13.04 25.82 4.82
N ARG A 152 14.03 26.62 4.43
CA ARG A 152 15.44 26.28 4.68
C ARG A 152 15.82 26.35 6.17
N THR A 153 15.03 27.07 6.95
CA THR A 153 15.21 27.27 8.38
C THR A 153 13.87 26.99 9.06
N PRO A 154 13.47 25.71 9.18
CA PRO A 154 12.25 25.34 9.90
C PRO A 154 12.42 25.64 11.41
N PRO A 155 11.33 25.72 12.17
CA PRO A 155 11.40 25.81 13.63
C PRO A 155 12.17 24.63 14.25
N PRO A 156 12.82 24.81 15.41
CA PRO A 156 13.44 23.70 16.12
C PRO A 156 12.38 22.64 16.49
N PRO A 157 12.71 21.33 16.46
CA PRO A 157 11.79 20.30 16.93
C PRO A 157 11.44 20.50 18.40
N ASP A 158 10.22 20.13 18.81
CA ASP A 158 9.83 20.13 20.22
C ASP A 158 10.52 18.94 20.93
N PRO A 159 11.38 19.17 21.94
CA PRO A 159 12.05 18.08 22.66
C PRO A 159 11.08 17.10 23.34
N ASN A 160 9.84 17.51 23.63
CA ASN A 160 8.84 16.66 24.27
C ASN A 160 7.95 15.91 23.26
N GLU A 161 8.07 16.20 21.96
CA GLU A 161 7.29 15.54 20.89
C GLU A 161 7.33 14.00 20.98
N PRO A 162 8.48 13.33 21.22
CA PRO A 162 8.52 11.87 21.29
C PRO A 162 7.63 11.29 22.40
N GLY A 163 7.58 11.97 23.56
CA GLY A 163 6.71 11.56 24.67
C GLY A 163 5.25 11.81 24.35
N ASN A 164 4.94 13.02 23.89
CA ASN A 164 3.58 13.42 23.53
C ASN A 164 2.98 12.51 22.44
N VAL A 165 3.75 12.20 21.40
CA VAL A 165 3.35 11.27 20.32
C VAL A 165 3.09 9.88 20.88
N ALA A 166 3.99 9.37 21.72
CA ALA A 166 3.84 8.03 22.28
C ALA A 166 2.58 7.91 23.16
N GLU A 167 2.34 8.89 24.03
CA GLU A 167 1.14 8.97 24.87
C GLU A 167 -0.13 9.11 24.02
N ALA A 168 -0.09 9.94 22.98
CA ALA A 168 -1.21 10.12 22.05
C ALA A 168 -1.64 8.79 21.42
N ILE A 169 -0.70 8.11 20.77
CA ILE A 169 -0.94 6.84 20.06
C ILE A 169 -1.36 5.76 21.05
N ALA A 170 -0.76 5.71 22.24
CA ALA A 170 -1.16 4.79 23.29
C ALA A 170 -2.65 4.98 23.66
N SER A 171 -3.10 6.23 23.77
CA SER A 171 -4.47 6.61 24.14
C SER A 171 -5.51 6.41 23.04
N TRP A 172 -5.11 6.21 21.79
CA TRP A 172 -6.02 6.10 20.64
C TRP A 172 -6.53 4.68 20.39
N GLY A 173 -5.96 3.68 21.09
CA GLY A 173 -6.35 2.29 20.88
C GLY A 173 -6.06 1.77 19.46
N LEU A 174 -5.09 2.38 18.77
CA LEU A 174 -4.64 1.88 17.46
C LEU A 174 -3.80 0.61 17.65
N ASP A 175 -4.00 -0.34 16.73
CA ASP A 175 -3.22 -1.59 16.64
C ASP A 175 -1.95 -1.40 15.79
N TYR A 176 -2.00 -0.46 14.84
CA TYR A 176 -0.96 -0.17 13.88
C TYR A 176 -0.76 1.33 13.72
N VAL A 177 0.51 1.77 13.64
CA VAL A 177 0.85 3.17 13.37
C VAL A 177 2.02 3.26 12.40
N VAL A 178 1.94 4.24 11.50
CA VAL A 178 3.06 4.63 10.64
C VAL A 178 3.65 5.92 11.18
N ILE A 179 4.95 5.93 11.42
CA ILE A 179 5.68 7.13 11.82
C ILE A 179 6.55 7.59 10.65
N THR A 180 6.43 8.87 10.31
CA THR A 180 7.20 9.52 9.25
C THR A 180 7.65 10.90 9.72
N SER A 181 8.52 11.56 8.97
CA SER A 181 8.94 12.93 9.26
C SER A 181 9.08 13.75 7.99
N VAL A 182 9.26 15.05 8.19
CA VAL A 182 9.86 15.92 7.19
C VAL A 182 11.38 15.71 7.13
N ASP A 183 12.01 16.13 6.04
CA ASP A 183 13.48 16.22 5.97
C ASP A 183 13.95 17.36 6.88
N ARG A 184 14.99 17.08 7.68
CA ARG A 184 15.62 18.01 8.63
C ARG A 184 17.11 18.14 8.36
N ASP A 185 17.45 18.58 7.15
CA ASP A 185 18.85 18.80 6.73
C ASP A 185 19.58 19.84 7.62
N ASP A 186 18.84 20.61 8.44
CA ASP A 186 19.36 21.57 9.41
C ASP A 186 19.87 20.93 10.71
N LEU A 187 19.51 19.68 10.99
CA LEU A 187 19.96 18.93 12.16
C LEU A 187 21.19 18.06 11.84
N ALA A 188 22.12 17.95 12.79
CA ALA A 188 23.35 17.18 12.60
C ALA A 188 23.11 15.69 12.33
N ASP A 189 22.09 15.11 12.98
CA ASP A 189 21.67 13.71 12.84
C ASP A 189 20.47 13.53 11.90
N GLN A 190 20.07 14.62 11.21
CA GLN A 190 18.90 14.70 10.33
C GLN A 190 17.58 14.22 10.98
N GLY A 191 17.48 14.24 12.32
CA GLY A 191 16.28 13.84 13.06
C GLY A 191 16.19 12.35 13.42
N SER A 192 17.24 11.56 13.14
CA SER A 192 17.27 10.12 13.45
C SER A 192 17.13 9.80 14.95
N GLY A 193 17.76 10.59 15.83
CA GLY A 193 17.63 10.43 17.28
C GLY A 193 16.20 10.65 17.77
N HIS A 194 15.49 11.62 17.17
CA HIS A 194 14.10 11.94 17.50
C HIS A 194 13.14 10.79 17.15
N PHE A 195 13.37 10.16 16.00
CA PHE A 195 12.67 8.93 15.60
C PHE A 195 12.89 7.80 16.59
N ALA A 196 14.16 7.52 16.91
CA ALA A 196 14.53 6.43 17.80
C ALA A 196 13.89 6.61 19.19
N GLU A 197 13.94 7.82 19.75
CA GLU A 197 13.31 8.13 21.03
C GLU A 197 11.78 7.93 20.98
N THR A 198 11.12 8.36 19.90
CA THR A 198 9.68 8.17 19.71
C THR A 198 9.31 6.70 19.71
N VAL A 199 10.02 5.88 18.93
CA VAL A 199 9.80 4.43 18.86
C VAL A 199 10.04 3.76 20.21
N GLN A 200 11.11 4.13 20.92
CA GLN A 200 11.44 3.57 22.23
C GLN A 200 10.37 3.89 23.28
N LYS A 201 9.93 5.15 23.38
CA LYS A 201 8.86 5.55 24.31
C LYS A 201 7.55 4.84 23.99
N LEU A 202 7.23 4.71 22.70
CA LEU A 202 6.02 4.06 22.26
C LEU A 202 6.02 2.56 22.55
N LYS A 203 7.14 1.86 22.32
CA LYS A 203 7.32 0.45 22.68
C LYS A 203 7.31 0.24 24.20
N ALA A 204 7.78 1.19 24.99
CA ALA A 204 7.68 1.12 26.45
C ALA A 204 6.23 1.18 26.93
N LEU A 205 5.38 2.00 26.30
CA LEU A 205 3.95 2.11 26.63
C LEU A 205 3.10 0.97 26.03
N LYS A 206 3.44 0.52 24.81
CA LYS A 206 2.75 -0.55 24.08
C LYS A 206 3.75 -1.50 23.41
N PRO A 207 4.27 -2.51 24.14
CA PRO A 207 5.28 -3.43 23.62
C PRO A 207 4.88 -4.17 22.34
N ASN A 208 3.59 -4.55 22.24
CA ASN A 208 3.04 -5.34 21.15
C ASN A 208 2.62 -4.53 19.92
N MET A 209 2.67 -3.20 19.96
CA MET A 209 2.20 -2.38 18.83
C MET A 209 3.13 -2.48 17.62
N LEU A 210 2.57 -2.63 16.44
CA LEU A 210 3.30 -2.65 15.19
C LEU A 210 3.60 -1.22 14.73
N ILE A 211 4.85 -0.95 14.38
CA ILE A 211 5.35 0.39 14.00
C ILE A 211 6.10 0.27 12.67
N GLU A 212 5.69 1.04 11.67
CA GLU A 212 6.42 1.23 10.41
C GLU A 212 7.09 2.61 10.44
N ALA A 213 8.40 2.66 10.18
CA ALA A 213 9.17 3.91 10.08
C ALA A 213 9.77 4.06 8.68
N LEU A 214 9.50 5.19 8.03
CA LEU A 214 9.80 5.41 6.60
C LEU A 214 11.23 5.90 6.29
N VAL A 215 12.21 5.69 7.17
CA VAL A 215 13.59 6.19 6.98
C VAL A 215 14.64 5.13 7.28
N MET A 216 15.59 4.96 6.35
CA MET A 216 16.83 4.16 6.46
C MET A 216 16.71 2.85 7.25
N ALA A 217 15.60 2.13 7.06
CA ALA A 217 15.26 0.97 7.89
C ALA A 217 16.25 -0.19 7.69
N LYS A 218 16.78 -0.38 6.49
CA LYS A 218 17.47 -1.63 6.19
C LYS A 218 18.84 -1.79 6.86
N ASP A 219 19.59 -0.70 7.04
CA ASP A 219 20.92 -0.75 7.63
C ASP A 219 20.91 -0.61 9.16
N CYS A 220 19.83 -0.06 9.73
CA CYS A 220 19.75 0.31 11.14
C CYS A 220 18.65 -0.43 11.92
N ALA A 221 17.69 -1.09 11.26
CA ALA A 221 16.60 -1.74 11.96
C ALA A 221 16.99 -3.13 12.52
N PRO A 222 16.38 -3.55 13.64
CA PRO A 222 16.57 -4.89 14.18
C PRO A 222 16.28 -6.00 13.15
N ALA A 223 16.99 -7.11 13.27
CA ALA A 223 16.74 -8.29 12.45
C ALA A 223 15.27 -8.75 12.57
N GLY A 224 14.62 -9.00 11.44
CA GLY A 224 13.20 -9.34 11.36
C GLY A 224 12.25 -8.16 11.14
N THR A 225 12.77 -6.93 11.02
CA THR A 225 11.96 -5.76 10.64
C THR A 225 11.60 -5.82 9.16
N LEU A 226 10.31 -5.75 8.84
CA LEU A 226 9.85 -5.64 7.45
C LEU A 226 10.18 -4.25 6.90
N THR A 227 10.73 -4.22 5.69
CA THR A 227 11.05 -3.02 4.95
C THR A 227 10.01 -2.78 3.87
N LYS A 228 9.57 -1.52 3.73
CA LYS A 228 8.54 -1.13 2.78
C LYS A 228 8.97 0.06 1.94
N THR A 229 8.58 0.04 0.67
CA THR A 229 8.77 1.17 -0.24
C THR A 229 7.52 1.43 -1.07
N SER A 230 7.46 2.59 -1.72
CA SER A 230 6.32 3.00 -2.52
C SER A 230 6.74 3.72 -3.80
N ILE A 231 5.91 3.58 -4.84
CA ILE A 231 6.03 4.34 -6.09
C ILE A 231 4.71 5.06 -6.36
N MET A 232 4.80 6.35 -6.65
CA MET A 232 3.69 7.13 -7.17
C MET A 232 3.70 7.11 -8.70
N LEU A 233 2.63 6.58 -9.29
CA LEU A 233 2.45 6.49 -10.74
C LEU A 233 1.70 7.72 -11.30
N GLY A 234 1.81 7.96 -12.60
CA GLY A 234 1.25 9.11 -13.28
C GLY A 234 2.12 10.37 -13.20
N CYS A 235 3.41 10.20 -12.90
CA CYS A 235 4.42 11.26 -12.90
C CYS A 235 5.11 11.43 -14.26
N GLY A 236 4.83 10.56 -15.23
CA GLY A 236 5.44 10.54 -16.57
C GLY A 236 6.43 9.39 -16.77
N GLU A 237 6.48 8.45 -15.83
CA GLU A 237 7.20 7.19 -15.96
C GLU A 237 6.54 6.26 -16.99
N THR A 238 7.36 5.43 -17.62
CA THR A 238 6.89 4.35 -18.51
C THR A 238 6.72 3.04 -17.73
N PRO A 239 5.86 2.11 -18.18
CA PRO A 239 5.72 0.80 -17.54
C PRO A 239 7.05 0.06 -17.37
N ASP A 240 7.91 0.11 -18.39
CA ASP A 240 9.26 -0.47 -18.36
C ASP A 240 10.12 0.08 -17.22
N GLN A 241 10.01 1.39 -16.93
CA GLN A 241 10.73 2.01 -15.82
C GLN A 241 10.17 1.55 -14.47
N VAL A 242 8.85 1.34 -14.37
CA VAL A 242 8.21 0.80 -13.16
C VAL A 242 8.70 -0.62 -12.90
N VAL A 243 8.66 -1.50 -13.92
CA VAL A 243 9.13 -2.89 -13.81
C VAL A 243 10.62 -2.96 -13.44
N LYS A 244 11.48 -2.18 -14.10
CA LYS A 244 12.91 -2.10 -13.73
C LYS A 244 13.13 -1.59 -12.31
N THR A 245 12.22 -0.75 -11.80
CA THR A 245 12.28 -0.29 -10.41
C THR A 245 11.90 -1.43 -9.46
N MET A 246 10.87 -2.21 -9.79
CA MET A 246 10.49 -3.42 -9.02
C MET A 246 11.65 -4.42 -8.91
N GLU A 247 12.37 -4.66 -10.01
CA GLU A 247 13.57 -5.52 -10.01
C GLU A 247 14.65 -5.01 -9.05
N LYS A 248 14.89 -3.69 -9.04
CA LYS A 248 15.86 -3.06 -8.13
C LYS A 248 15.41 -3.12 -6.68
N VAL A 249 14.13 -2.91 -6.41
CA VAL A 249 13.53 -3.03 -5.07
C VAL A 249 13.69 -4.45 -4.55
N ARG A 250 13.47 -5.47 -5.41
CA ARG A 250 13.73 -6.88 -5.08
C ARG A 250 15.20 -7.14 -4.80
N ALA A 251 16.11 -6.65 -5.66
CA ALA A 251 17.55 -6.81 -5.49
C ALA A 251 18.06 -6.15 -4.20
N ALA A 252 17.46 -5.02 -3.83
CA ALA A 252 17.69 -4.36 -2.55
C ALA A 252 17.06 -5.12 -1.37
N GLY A 253 16.27 -6.17 -1.61
CA GLY A 253 15.62 -7.03 -0.62
C GLY A 253 14.55 -6.33 0.22
N VAL A 254 13.75 -5.47 -0.40
CA VAL A 254 12.62 -4.82 0.27
C VAL A 254 11.43 -5.79 0.36
N ASP A 255 10.77 -5.87 1.51
CA ASP A 255 9.76 -6.90 1.80
C ASP A 255 8.36 -6.55 1.26
N VAL A 256 8.00 -5.26 1.28
CA VAL A 256 6.69 -4.75 0.87
C VAL A 256 6.85 -3.59 -0.11
N MET A 257 6.02 -3.57 -1.16
CA MET A 257 6.01 -2.51 -2.15
C MET A 257 4.57 -2.03 -2.37
N THR A 258 4.38 -0.72 -2.46
CA THR A 258 3.06 -0.14 -2.74
C THR A 258 3.06 0.74 -3.97
N PHE A 259 1.95 0.74 -4.70
CA PHE A 259 1.74 1.61 -5.85
C PHE A 259 0.57 2.54 -5.56
N GLY A 260 0.75 3.83 -5.80
CA GLY A 260 -0.32 4.81 -5.65
C GLY A 260 -0.39 5.76 -6.82
N GLN A 261 -1.58 6.28 -7.12
CA GLN A 261 -1.73 7.35 -8.11
C GLN A 261 -1.16 8.66 -7.55
N TYR A 262 -0.30 9.34 -8.31
CA TYR A 262 0.10 10.69 -8.01
C TYR A 262 -1.11 11.63 -8.11
N MET A 263 -1.44 12.23 -6.96
CA MET A 263 -2.52 13.19 -6.84
C MET A 263 -1.94 14.58 -6.63
N ARG A 264 -1.94 15.38 -7.70
CA ARG A 264 -1.42 16.75 -7.67
C ARG A 264 -2.13 17.60 -6.59
N PRO A 265 -1.42 18.09 -5.55
CA PRO A 265 -2.05 18.84 -4.48
C PRO A 265 -2.56 20.22 -4.88
N SER A 266 -1.82 20.91 -5.76
CA SER A 266 -2.19 22.25 -6.24
C SER A 266 -1.58 22.54 -7.62
N LYS A 267 -2.04 23.63 -8.27
CA LYS A 267 -1.53 24.09 -9.57
C LYS A 267 -0.05 24.51 -9.57
N ARG A 268 0.58 24.63 -8.39
CA ARG A 268 2.02 24.96 -8.27
C ARG A 268 2.91 23.71 -8.31
N HIS A 269 2.36 22.55 -7.96
CA HIS A 269 3.05 21.26 -7.99
C HIS A 269 3.18 20.73 -9.43
N MET A 270 4.03 19.72 -9.62
CA MET A 270 4.21 19.02 -10.89
C MET A 270 2.85 18.55 -11.45
N PRO A 271 2.55 18.75 -12.75
CA PRO A 271 1.32 18.24 -13.34
C PRO A 271 1.26 16.71 -13.26
N VAL A 272 0.04 16.17 -13.17
CA VAL A 272 -0.17 14.73 -13.40
C VAL A 272 -0.01 14.48 -14.90
N SER A 273 0.76 13.47 -15.27
CA SER A 273 0.96 13.06 -16.67
C SER A 273 -0.26 12.31 -17.18
N GLU A 274 -0.67 11.30 -16.42
CA GLU A 274 -1.75 10.38 -16.77
C GLU A 274 -2.38 9.80 -15.50
N TYR A 275 -3.63 9.34 -15.61
CA TYR A 275 -4.31 8.60 -14.55
C TYR A 275 -4.27 7.11 -14.86
N ILE A 276 -3.59 6.35 -14.02
CA ILE A 276 -3.45 4.90 -14.19
C ILE A 276 -4.79 4.22 -13.90
N THR A 277 -5.15 3.23 -14.71
CA THR A 277 -6.41 2.51 -14.58
C THR A 277 -6.34 1.46 -13.46
N PRO A 278 -7.46 1.12 -12.81
CA PRO A 278 -7.51 0.02 -11.84
C PRO A 278 -6.95 -1.30 -12.40
N GLU A 279 -7.21 -1.59 -13.67
CA GLU A 279 -6.72 -2.78 -14.36
C GLU A 279 -5.18 -2.80 -14.45
N ALA A 280 -4.56 -1.64 -14.71
CA ALA A 280 -3.11 -1.52 -14.71
C ALA A 280 -2.51 -1.67 -13.30
N PHE A 281 -3.15 -1.10 -12.27
CA PHE A 281 -2.75 -1.34 -10.88
C PHE A 281 -2.81 -2.84 -10.53
N GLU A 282 -3.87 -3.54 -10.93
CA GLU A 282 -4.00 -4.99 -10.66
C GLU A 282 -2.93 -5.83 -11.39
N LYS A 283 -2.50 -5.42 -12.58
CA LYS A 283 -1.33 -6.05 -13.23
C LYS A 283 -0.04 -5.84 -12.46
N TYR A 284 0.21 -4.62 -11.96
CA TYR A 284 1.35 -4.37 -11.09
C TYR A 284 1.28 -5.16 -9.78
N ARG A 285 0.07 -5.44 -9.26
CA ARG A 285 -0.12 -6.30 -8.09
C ARG A 285 0.40 -7.68 -8.37
N THR A 286 -0.14 -8.29 -9.43
CA THR A 286 0.19 -9.65 -9.85
C THR A 286 1.70 -9.77 -10.08
N LEU A 287 2.25 -8.85 -10.87
CA LEU A 287 3.69 -8.83 -11.14
C LEU A 287 4.52 -8.64 -9.86
N GLY A 288 4.11 -7.77 -8.95
CA GLY A 288 4.85 -7.50 -7.71
C GLY A 288 4.82 -8.65 -6.72
N MET A 289 3.71 -9.38 -6.63
CA MET A 289 3.58 -10.59 -5.82
C MET A 289 4.47 -11.72 -6.35
N GLU A 290 4.66 -11.78 -7.67
CA GLU A 290 5.55 -12.75 -8.28
C GLU A 290 7.03 -12.32 -8.21
N MET A 291 7.32 -11.03 -8.42
CA MET A 291 8.70 -10.56 -8.53
C MET A 291 9.32 -10.17 -7.19
N VAL A 292 8.62 -9.48 -6.30
CA VAL A 292 9.27 -8.63 -5.28
C VAL A 292 8.96 -9.04 -3.84
N CYS A 293 7.68 -9.20 -3.49
CA CYS A 293 7.26 -9.02 -2.10
C CYS A 293 6.47 -10.20 -1.53
N THR A 294 6.51 -10.33 -0.21
CA THR A 294 5.58 -11.18 0.55
C THR A 294 4.16 -10.64 0.47
N ASP A 295 4.01 -9.31 0.30
CA ASP A 295 2.73 -8.60 0.09
C ASP A 295 2.89 -7.32 -0.77
N VAL A 296 1.91 -7.02 -1.63
CA VAL A 296 1.82 -5.78 -2.43
C VAL A 296 0.49 -5.08 -2.14
N LEU A 297 0.54 -3.80 -1.75
CA LEU A 297 -0.65 -3.02 -1.35
C LEU A 297 -0.89 -1.82 -2.30
N PHE A 298 -2.16 -1.47 -2.48
CA PHE A 298 -2.66 -0.40 -3.35
C PHE A 298 -3.48 0.59 -2.53
#